data_AF-A0A9Q3L601-F1
#
_entry.id   AF-A0A9Q3L601-F1
#
_cell.length_a   1.000
_cell.length_b   1.000
_cell.length_c   1.000
_cell.angle_alpha   90.00
_cell.angle_beta   90.00
_cell.angle_gamma   90.00
#
_symmetry.space_group_name_H-M   'P 1'
#
loop_
_entity.id
_entity.type
_entity.pdbx_description
1 polymer ?
#
loop_
_entity_poly.entity_id
_entity_poly.type
_entity_poly.pdbx_seq_one_letter_code
_entity_poly.pdbx_strand_id
1 'polypeptide(L)'
;MPPGQWRAIDFIKNVYKPGLLLFIDKLVEVGIAENHKGLTLMEDETLIHTTIASQEWCDQHQIHKLNWPPNSPDLNPIENLWFKMKHIVICLLNPKTMDKLTMTINDVLE
;
A
#
# COMPACT_ATOMS: atom_id res chain seq x y z
N MET A 1 -9.38 -7.79 12.79
CA MET A 1 -10.71 -7.15 12.93
C MET A 1 -11.37 -7.12 11.56
N PRO A 2 -12.71 -7.22 11.47
CA PRO A 2 -13.41 -7.21 10.20
C PRO A 2 -13.20 -5.91 9.41
N PRO A 3 -13.41 -5.92 8.07
CA PRO A 3 -13.34 -4.73 7.23
C PRO A 3 -14.25 -3.61 7.77
N GLY A 4 -13.72 -2.38 7.87
CA GLY A 4 -14.45 -1.21 8.39
C GLY A 4 -14.24 -0.86 9.87
N GLN A 5 -13.51 -1.67 10.64
CA GLN A 5 -13.19 -1.40 12.07
C GLN A 5 -11.74 -0.98 12.33
N TRP A 6 -10.95 -0.78 11.28
CA TRP A 6 -9.53 -0.45 11.43
C TRP A 6 -9.38 0.98 11.91
N ARG A 7 -8.79 1.16 13.09
CA ARG A 7 -8.34 2.48 13.54
C ARG A 7 -6.98 2.75 12.90
N ALA A 8 -6.62 4.03 12.78
CA ALA A 8 -5.30 4.44 12.29
C ALA A 8 -4.16 3.71 13.01
N ILE A 9 -4.26 3.54 14.33
CA ILE A 9 -3.26 2.81 15.13
C ILE A 9 -3.10 1.35 14.67
N ASP A 10 -4.21 0.68 14.35
CA ASP A 10 -4.18 -0.70 13.88
C ASP A 10 -3.56 -0.76 12.47
N PHE A 11 -3.84 0.24 11.63
CA PHE A 11 -3.23 0.36 10.31
C PHE A 11 -1.72 0.60 10.39
N ILE A 12 -1.28 1.55 11.22
CA ILE A 12 0.14 1.82 11.48
C ILE A 12 0.85 0.55 11.93
N LYS A 13 0.28 -0.16 12.92
CA LYS A 13 0.89 -1.36 13.51
C LYS A 13 1.03 -2.50 12.51
N ASN A 14 0.03 -2.73 11.66
CA ASN A 14 -0.04 -3.93 10.83
C ASN A 14 0.33 -3.69 9.36
N VAL A 15 0.34 -2.44 8.88
CA VAL A 15 0.63 -2.09 7.48
C VAL A 15 1.86 -1.21 7.39
N TYR A 16 1.85 -0.02 8.03
CA TYR A 16 2.99 0.88 7.89
C TYR A 16 4.27 0.31 8.49
N LYS A 17 4.23 -0.17 9.73
CA LYS A 17 5.44 -0.63 10.40
C LYS A 17 6.05 -1.89 9.75
N PRO A 18 5.32 -3.00 9.54
CA PRO A 18 5.91 -4.22 8.99
C PRO A 18 6.02 -4.22 7.46
N GLY A 19 5.23 -3.39 6.76
CA GLY A 19 5.27 -3.31 5.30
C GLY A 19 6.08 -2.12 4.83
N LEU A 20 5.52 -0.92 5.02
CA LEU A 20 6.06 0.31 4.44
C LEU A 20 7.46 0.67 5.00
N LEU A 21 7.61 0.72 6.32
CA LEU A 21 8.87 1.13 6.94
C LEU A 21 9.99 0.15 6.60
N LEU A 22 9.76 -1.15 6.79
CA LEU A 22 10.74 -2.18 6.46
C LEU A 22 11.13 -2.15 4.98
N PHE A 23 10.18 -1.87 4.09
CA PHE A 23 10.47 -1.73 2.67
C PHE A 23 11.37 -0.51 2.39
N ILE A 24 11.05 0.65 2.98
CA ILE A 24 11.86 1.86 2.84
C ILE A 24 13.27 1.66 3.42
N ASP A 25 13.37 1.09 4.63
CA ASP A 25 14.65 0.77 5.28
C ASP A 25 15.51 -0.11 4.36
N LYS A 26 14.88 -1.12 3.72
CA LYS A 26 15.54 -2.00 2.76
C LYS A 26 16.01 -1.25 1.51
N LEU A 27 15.22 -0.30 0.98
CA LEU A 27 15.64 0.51 -0.17
C LEU A 27 16.88 1.34 0.14
N VAL A 28 16.99 1.84 1.37
CA VAL A 28 18.18 2.56 1.84
C VAL A 28 19.36 1.60 2.01
N GLU A 29 19.13 0.44 2.64
CA GLU A 29 20.15 -0.58 2.86
C GLU A 29 20.79 -1.05 1.54
N VAL A 30 19.99 -1.28 0.49
CA VAL A 30 20.48 -1.72 -0.82
C VAL A 30 21.00 -0.57 -1.70
N GLY A 31 20.98 0.67 -1.20
CA GLY A 31 21.52 1.84 -1.90
C GLY A 31 20.64 2.37 -3.04
N ILE A 32 19.36 1.99 -3.11
CA ILE A 32 18.39 2.58 -4.06
C ILE A 32 17.99 3.99 -3.61
N ALA A 33 17.90 4.21 -2.30
CA ALA A 33 17.60 5.51 -1.70
C ALA A 33 18.74 5.93 -0.76
N GLU A 34 19.08 7.22 -0.73
CA GLU A 34 20.09 7.73 0.21
C GLU A 34 19.57 7.77 1.65
N ASN A 35 18.28 8.07 1.82
CA ASN A 35 17.55 8.15 3.07
C ASN A 35 16.03 8.22 2.78
N HIS A 36 15.23 8.32 3.84
CA HIS A 36 13.76 8.32 3.71
C HIS A 36 13.21 9.59 3.03
N LYS A 37 13.91 10.74 3.16
CA LYS A 37 13.43 12.04 2.67
C LYS A 37 13.39 12.13 1.14
N GLY A 38 14.19 11.32 0.45
CA GLY A 38 14.18 11.23 -1.01
C GLY A 38 12.97 10.46 -1.57
N LEU A 39 12.18 9.84 -0.70
CA LEU A 39 11.03 9.01 -1.08
C LEU A 39 9.73 9.74 -0.78
N THR A 40 8.79 9.62 -1.71
CA THR A 40 7.43 10.16 -1.55
C THR A 40 6.45 9.01 -1.51
N LEU A 41 5.73 8.87 -0.40
CA LEU A 41 4.62 7.94 -0.25
C LEU A 41 3.40 8.48 -0.99
N MET A 42 2.82 7.63 -1.82
CA MET A 42 1.56 7.88 -2.50
C MET A 42 0.50 6.92 -1.97
N GLU A 43 -0.58 7.46 -1.43
CA GLU A 43 -1.74 6.72 -0.92
C GLU A 43 -3.02 7.55 -1.11
N ASP A 44 -4.18 6.91 -0.99
CA ASP A 44 -5.45 7.61 -1.13
C ASP A 44 -5.79 8.45 0.12
N GLU A 45 -6.76 9.36 -0.02
CA GLU A 45 -7.20 10.25 1.06
C GLU A 45 -8.21 9.56 2.01
N THR A 46 -8.15 8.23 2.18
CA THR A 46 -9.04 7.56 3.14
C THR A 46 -8.77 8.03 4.57
N LEU A 47 -9.81 7.97 5.42
CA LEU A 47 -9.75 8.51 6.78
C LEU A 47 -8.57 7.98 7.59
N ILE A 48 -8.20 6.71 7.40
CA ILE A 48 -7.07 6.10 8.10
C ILE A 48 -5.73 6.77 7.76
N HIS A 49 -5.54 7.24 6.51
CA HIS A 49 -4.32 7.89 6.06
C HIS A 49 -4.27 9.37 6.44
N THR A 50 -5.43 10.00 6.59
CA THR A 50 -5.55 11.44 6.89
C THR A 50 -5.65 11.75 8.38
N THR A 51 -5.80 10.74 9.25
CA THR A 51 -5.77 10.99 10.71
C THR A 51 -4.45 11.60 11.19
N ILE A 52 -4.52 12.37 12.28
CA ILE A 52 -3.35 12.93 12.97
C ILE A 52 -2.33 11.85 13.33
N ALA A 53 -2.80 10.70 13.85
CA ALA A 53 -1.91 9.60 14.22
C ALA A 53 -1.07 9.08 13.05
N SER A 54 -1.67 8.97 11.85
CA SER A 54 -0.95 8.53 10.64
C SER A 54 0.01 9.60 10.12
N GLN A 55 -0.38 10.88 10.17
CA GLN A 55 0.48 12.00 9.79
C GLN A 55 1.70 12.09 10.71
N GLU A 56 1.49 12.12 12.03
CA GLU A 56 2.56 12.17 13.03
C GLU A 56 3.50 10.98 12.90
N TRP A 57 2.96 9.78 12.64
CA TRP A 57 3.79 8.60 12.45
C TRP A 57 4.68 8.73 11.20
N CYS A 58 4.14 9.24 10.07
CA CYS A 58 4.94 9.47 8.87
C CYS A 58 6.04 10.52 9.12
N ASP A 59 5.71 11.61 9.79
CA ASP A 59 6.65 12.68 10.13
C ASP A 59 7.80 12.17 11.02
N GLN A 60 7.49 11.35 12.02
CA GLN A 60 8.49 10.71 12.90
C GLN A 60 9.47 9.82 12.13
N HIS A 61 9.04 9.20 11.04
CA HIS A 61 9.86 8.31 10.21
C HIS A 61 10.39 9.00 8.94
N GLN A 62 10.24 10.32 8.85
CA GLN A 62 10.69 11.15 7.71
C GLN A 62 10.10 10.69 6.36
N ILE A 63 8.88 10.16 6.38
CA ILE A 63 8.16 9.71 5.19
C ILE A 63 7.35 10.90 4.67
N HIS A 64 7.73 11.42 3.50
CA HIS A 64 6.97 12.47 2.85
C HIS A 64 5.75 11.89 2.15
N LYS A 65 4.55 12.43 2.42
CA LYS A 65 3.33 12.06 1.71
C LYS A 65 3.07 13.02 0.54
N LEU A 66 2.73 12.47 -0.62
CA LEU A 66 2.26 13.24 -1.75
C LEU A 66 0.92 13.89 -1.42
N ASN A 67 0.79 15.19 -1.65
CA ASN A 67 -0.50 15.85 -1.58
C ASN A 67 -1.38 15.39 -2.76
N TRP A 68 -2.40 14.59 -2.47
CA TRP A 68 -3.19 13.92 -3.49
C TRP A 68 -4.61 14.51 -3.60
N PRO A 69 -5.13 14.76 -4.81
CA PRO A 69 -6.51 15.21 -4.93
C PRO A 69 -7.49 14.11 -4.49
N PRO A 70 -8.50 14.44 -3.66
CA PRO A 70 -9.47 13.47 -3.21
C PRO A 70 -10.27 12.90 -4.38
N ASN A 71 -10.71 11.64 -4.26
CA ASN A 71 -11.51 10.93 -5.28
C ASN A 71 -10.88 10.88 -6.69
N SER A 72 -9.55 10.80 -6.77
CA SER A 72 -8.82 10.70 -8.05
C SER A 72 -8.12 9.35 -8.21
N PRO A 73 -8.88 8.24 -8.36
CA PRO A 73 -8.29 6.92 -8.57
C PRO A 73 -7.61 6.80 -9.93
N ASP A 74 -8.04 7.57 -10.94
CA ASP A 74 -7.46 7.65 -12.27
C ASP A 74 -6.00 8.12 -12.26
N LEU A 75 -5.65 8.96 -11.29
CA LEU A 75 -4.30 9.42 -11.12
C LEU A 75 -3.42 8.37 -10.41
N ASN A 76 -4.00 7.34 -9.76
CA ASN A 76 -3.25 6.37 -8.96
C ASN A 76 -2.66 5.24 -9.81
N PRO A 77 -1.33 5.15 -10.00
CA PRO A 77 -0.74 4.13 -10.86
C PRO A 77 -1.05 2.70 -10.43
N ILE A 78 -1.32 2.46 -9.14
CA ILE A 78 -1.66 1.12 -8.65
C ILE A 78 -2.97 0.60 -9.25
N GLU A 79 -3.90 1.49 -9.63
CA GLU A 79 -5.17 1.09 -10.25
C GLU A 79 -4.95 0.40 -11.61
N ASN A 80 -3.92 0.83 -12.35
CA ASN A 80 -3.54 0.17 -13.60
C ASN A 80 -3.02 -1.26 -13.34
N LEU A 81 -2.26 -1.46 -12.27
CA LEU A 81 -1.80 -2.79 -11.87
C LEU A 81 -2.98 -3.66 -11.42
N TRP A 82 -3.87 -3.13 -10.59
CA TRP A 82 -5.08 -3.83 -10.15
C TRP A 82 -5.97 -4.23 -11.32
N PHE A 83 -6.12 -3.38 -12.32
CA PHE A 83 -6.88 -3.70 -13.52
C PHE A 83 -6.30 -4.91 -14.25
N LYS A 84 -4.99 -4.92 -14.50
CA LYS A 84 -4.29 -6.03 -15.16
C LYS A 84 -4.38 -7.32 -14.36
N MET A 85 -4.11 -7.26 -13.05
CA MET A 85 -4.26 -8.40 -12.16
C MET A 85 -5.68 -8.97 -12.18
N LYS A 86 -6.70 -8.13 -11.99
CA LYS A 86 -8.10 -8.57 -12.01
C LYS A 86 -8.45 -9.26 -13.32
N HIS A 87 -7.96 -8.75 -14.46
CA HIS A 87 -8.17 -9.39 -15.75
C HIS A 87 -7.57 -10.80 -15.79
N ILE A 88 -6.31 -10.97 -15.39
CA ILE A 88 -5.66 -12.29 -15.37
C ILE A 88 -6.38 -13.24 -14.40
N VAL A 89 -6.58 -12.80 -13.16
CA VAL A 89 -7.16 -13.61 -12.09
C VAL A 89 -8.60 -14.02 -12.43
N ILE A 90 -9.46 -13.08 -12.81
CA ILE A 90 -10.91 -13.33 -12.96
C ILE A 90 -11.23 -13.87 -14.35
N CYS A 91 -10.69 -13.25 -15.41
CA CYS A 91 -11.09 -13.58 -16.77
C CYS A 91 -10.32 -14.80 -17.33
N LEU A 92 -9.03 -14.94 -16.99
CA LEU A 92 -8.21 -16.02 -17.56
C LEU A 92 -8.18 -17.26 -16.66
N LEU A 93 -7.96 -17.08 -15.35
CA LEU A 93 -7.75 -18.19 -14.42
C LEU A 93 -9.02 -18.59 -13.66
N ASN A 94 -9.87 -17.62 -13.36
CA ASN A 94 -11.21 -17.78 -12.78
C ASN A 94 -11.29 -18.74 -11.57
N PRO A 95 -10.45 -18.54 -10.53
CA PRO A 95 -10.41 -19.43 -9.38
C PRO A 95 -11.75 -19.47 -8.64
N LYS A 96 -12.14 -20.66 -8.16
CA LYS A 96 -13.44 -20.90 -7.52
C LYS A 96 -13.37 -21.13 -6.01
N THR A 97 -12.17 -21.11 -5.45
CA THR A 97 -11.93 -21.27 -4.01
C THR A 97 -10.94 -20.21 -3.54
N MET A 98 -10.99 -19.88 -2.25
CA MET A 98 -10.08 -18.91 -1.65
C MET A 98 -8.61 -19.34 -1.75
N ASP A 99 -8.34 -20.64 -1.61
CA ASP A 99 -6.97 -21.16 -1.74
C ASP A 99 -6.43 -20.96 -3.16
N LYS A 100 -7.24 -21.29 -4.18
CA LYS A 100 -6.86 -21.10 -5.58
C LYS A 100 -6.69 -19.62 -5.91
N LEU A 101 -7.56 -18.75 -5.37
CA LEU A 101 -7.44 -17.32 -5.55
C LEU A 101 -6.13 -16.79 -4.97
N THR A 102 -5.78 -17.18 -3.75
CA THR A 102 -4.54 -16.77 -3.09
C THR A 102 -3.31 -17.24 -3.87
N MET A 103 -3.28 -18.51 -4.28
CA MET A 103 -2.19 -19.06 -5.10
C MET A 103 -2.05 -18.28 -6.41
N THR A 104 -3.16 -18.09 -7.13
CA THR A 104 -3.17 -17.37 -8.40
C THR A 104 -2.70 -15.93 -8.26
N ILE A 105 -3.06 -15.24 -7.17
CA ILE A 105 -2.59 -13.86 -6.94
C ILE A 105 -1.07 -13.84 -6.73
N ASN A 106 -0.52 -14.78 -5.96
CA ASN A 106 0.92 -14.87 -5.76
C ASN A 106 1.66 -15.17 -7.07
N ASP A 107 1.18 -16.14 -7.85
CA ASP A 107 1.77 -16.51 -9.15
C ASP A 107 1.78 -15.35 -10.17
N VAL A 108 0.83 -14.42 -10.07
CA VAL A 108 0.75 -13.24 -10.95
C VAL A 108 1.68 -12.11 -10.48
N LEU A 109 2.03 -12.09 -9.20
CA LEU A 109 2.84 -11.02 -8.58
C LEU A 109 4.34 -11.34 -8.53
N GLU A 110 4.73 -12.61 -8.63
CA GLU A 110 6.12 -13.08 -8.74
C GLU A 110 6.68 -12.98 -10.17
#